data_AF-A0A449D7Y9-F1
#
_entry.id   AF-A0A449D7Y9-F1
#
_cell.length_a   1.000
_cell.length_b   1.000
_cell.length_c   1.000
_cell.angle_alpha   90.00
_cell.angle_beta   90.00
_cell.angle_gamma   90.00
#
_symmetry.space_group_name_H-M   'P 1'
#
loop_
_entity.id
_entity.type
_entity.pdbx_description
1 polymer ?
#
loop_
_entity_poly.entity_id
_entity_poly.type
_entity_poly.pdbx_seq_one_letter_code
_entity_poly.pdbx_strand_id
1 'polypeptide(L)'
;MIDETVELISSAIPGVKVYDGITPLQEADLPKRYVVVYPDTPLATSGDVGVTANGDDFSFQVTCVALDGDDQSWRARWLAGKIRDTLTRSRASPTSGKYRHVSSMPVTRDEQIVSRRAVYTADRYRVRQ
;
A
#
# COMPACT_ATOMS: atom_id res chain seq x y z
N MET A 1 -4.12 13.84 2.27
CA MET A 1 -4.68 12.49 2.55
C MET A 1 -3.70 11.37 2.22
N ILE A 2 -3.29 11.20 0.95
CA ILE A 2 -2.30 10.15 0.61
C ILE A 2 -0.91 10.52 1.10
N ASP A 3 -0.46 11.77 0.90
CA ASP A 3 0.86 12.24 1.38
C ASP A 3 1.07 11.94 2.87
N GLU A 4 0.12 12.31 3.72
CA GLU A 4 0.18 12.03 5.16
C GLU A 4 0.13 10.52 5.49
N THR A 5 -0.59 9.72 4.69
CA THR A 5 -0.59 8.26 4.84
C THR A 5 0.78 7.69 4.44
N VAL A 6 1.41 8.22 3.41
CA VAL A 6 2.76 7.87 2.96
C VAL A 6 3.80 8.26 4.02
N GLU A 7 3.68 9.43 4.63
CA GLU A 7 4.53 9.87 5.74
C GLU A 7 4.38 8.96 6.96
N LEU A 8 3.14 8.65 7.35
CA LEU A 8 2.84 7.75 8.47
C LEU A 8 3.43 6.36 8.22
N ILE A 9 3.25 5.81 7.02
CA ILE A 9 3.84 4.51 6.63
C ILE A 9 5.37 4.61 6.65
N SER A 10 5.95 5.65 6.07
CA SER A 10 7.42 5.83 6.03
C SER A 10 8.03 5.88 7.43
N SER A 11 7.34 6.50 8.39
CA SER A 11 7.76 6.53 9.80
C SER A 11 7.71 5.16 10.48
N ALA A 12 6.82 4.27 10.04
CA ALA A 12 6.62 2.94 10.60
C ALA A 12 7.73 1.94 10.22
N ILE A 13 8.33 2.15 9.04
CA ILE A 13 9.28 1.24 8.41
C ILE A 13 10.53 1.99 7.92
N PRO A 14 11.35 2.53 8.85
CA PRO A 14 12.53 3.29 8.49
C PRO A 14 13.49 2.46 7.62
N GLY A 15 14.01 3.08 6.56
CA GLY A 15 14.89 2.42 5.59
C GLY A 15 14.19 1.68 4.45
N VAL A 16 12.85 1.72 4.38
CA VAL A 16 12.07 1.20 3.25
C VAL A 16 11.50 2.38 2.46
N LYS A 17 11.69 2.37 1.14
CA LYS A 17 11.15 3.41 0.28
C LYS A 17 9.65 3.22 0.08
N VAL A 18 8.89 4.29 0.24
CA VAL A 18 7.43 4.30 0.05
C VAL A 18 7.12 5.19 -1.16
N TYR A 19 6.32 4.67 -2.08
CA TYR A 19 5.89 5.36 -3.31
C TYR A 19 4.39 5.66 -3.24
N ASP A 20 3.99 6.83 -3.73
CA ASP A 20 2.59 7.18 -3.96
C ASP A 20 2.21 6.86 -5.41
N GLY A 21 1.69 5.66 -5.64
CA GLY A 21 1.15 5.18 -6.92
C GLY A 21 2.15 4.97 -8.06
N ILE A 22 3.29 5.67 -8.06
CA ILE A 22 4.24 5.72 -9.16
C ILE A 22 5.60 5.20 -8.67
N THR A 23 5.95 4.00 -9.12
CA THR A 23 7.32 3.49 -8.99
C THR A 23 8.16 3.95 -10.19
N PRO A 24 9.48 4.15 -10.03
CA PRO A 24 10.40 4.34 -11.14
C PRO A 24 10.21 3.27 -12.21
N LEU A 25 10.27 3.68 -13.48
CA LEU A 25 10.19 2.76 -14.62
C LEU A 25 11.46 1.92 -14.76
N GLN A 26 12.59 2.42 -14.25
CA GLN A 26 13.87 1.75 -14.33
C GLN A 26 14.10 0.85 -13.12
N GLU A 27 14.35 -0.44 -13.40
CA GLU A 27 14.63 -1.47 -12.39
C GLU A 27 15.84 -1.12 -11.50
N ALA A 28 16.89 -0.53 -12.08
CA ALA A 28 18.13 -0.19 -11.38
C ALA A 28 17.91 0.81 -10.22
N ASP A 29 16.82 1.57 -10.27
CA ASP A 29 16.49 2.58 -9.27
C ASP A 29 15.58 2.04 -8.15
N LEU A 30 15.10 0.79 -8.29
CA LEU A 30 14.23 0.16 -7.30
C LEU A 30 15.07 -0.50 -6.18
N PRO A 31 14.81 -0.15 -4.91
CA PRO A 31 15.46 -0.84 -3.81
C PRO A 31 14.96 -2.28 -3.72
N LYS A 32 15.73 -3.14 -3.04
CA LYS A 32 15.36 -4.56 -2.82
C LYS A 32 14.01 -4.74 -2.12
N ARG A 33 13.55 -3.73 -1.39
CA ARG A 33 12.24 -3.70 -0.72
C ARG A 33 11.67 -2.31 -0.79
N TYR A 34 10.40 -2.22 -1.12
CA TYR A 34 9.67 -0.97 -1.14
C TYR A 34 8.19 -1.22 -0.89
N VAL A 35 7.47 -0.14 -0.64
CA VAL A 35 6.02 -0.12 -0.48
C VAL A 35 5.45 0.82 -1.51
N VAL A 36 4.32 0.46 -2.08
CA VAL A 36 3.55 1.36 -2.94
C VAL A 36 2.16 1.52 -2.37
N VAL A 37 1.73 2.77 -2.23
CA VAL A 37 0.39 3.13 -1.79
C VAL A 37 -0.38 3.55 -3.03
N TYR A 38 -1.51 2.91 -3.29
CA TYR A 38 -2.40 3.24 -4.40
C TYR A 38 -3.73 3.72 -3.85
N PRO A 39 -4.27 4.87 -4.28
CA PRO A 39 -5.68 5.14 -4.05
C PRO A 39 -6.51 4.03 -4.70
N ASP A 40 -7.50 3.53 -3.97
CA ASP A 40 -8.49 2.62 -4.54
C ASP A 40 -9.46 3.48 -5.32
N THR A 41 -9.05 3.94 -6.51
CA THR A 41 -9.98 4.57 -7.44
C THR A 41 -11.07 3.54 -7.71
N PRO A 42 -12.35 3.83 -7.42
CA PRO A 42 -13.41 2.95 -7.89
C PRO A 42 -13.23 2.87 -9.41
N LEU A 43 -12.99 1.67 -9.93
CA LEU A 43 -13.18 1.39 -11.34
C LEU A 43 -14.59 1.87 -11.63
N ALA A 44 -14.71 3.00 -12.33
CA ALA A 44 -15.98 3.44 -12.85
C ALA A 44 -16.46 2.30 -13.77
N THR A 45 -17.41 1.51 -13.28
CA THR A 45 -18.16 0.60 -14.14
C THR A 45 -18.73 1.49 -15.23
N SER A 46 -18.29 1.27 -16.48
CA SER A 46 -18.74 2.00 -17.66
C SER A 46 -20.27 2.13 -17.64
N GLY A 47 -20.80 3.29 -17.25
CA GLY A 47 -22.24 3.47 -17.11
C GLY A 47 -22.70 4.71 -16.35
N ASP A 48 -22.03 5.10 -15.27
CA ASP A 48 -22.45 6.27 -14.48
C ASP A 48 -21.28 7.23 -14.25
N VAL A 49 -21.34 8.38 -14.94
CA VAL A 49 -20.47 9.53 -14.65
C VAL A 49 -21.00 10.20 -13.39
N GLY A 50 -20.58 9.65 -12.26
CA GLY A 50 -20.72 10.25 -10.95
C GLY A 50 -19.52 9.81 -10.14
N VAL A 51 -18.46 10.62 -10.13
CA VAL A 51 -17.43 10.54 -9.09
C VAL A 51 -18.11 10.98 -7.80
N THR A 52 -18.89 10.08 -7.17
CA THR A 52 -19.28 10.26 -5.79
C THR A 52 -18.08 9.82 -4.97
N ALA A 53 -17.12 10.73 -4.84
CA ALA A 53 -16.43 10.87 -3.57
C ALA A 53 -17.53 11.20 -2.55
N ASN A 54 -18.21 10.17 -2.04
CA ASN A 54 -18.98 10.33 -0.81
C ASN A 54 -17.92 10.73 0.22
N GLY A 55 -17.90 12.01 0.60
CA GLY A 55 -16.79 12.70 1.26
C GLY A 55 -16.32 12.11 2.59
N ASP A 56 -16.93 11.02 3.04
CA ASP A 56 -16.71 10.40 4.34
C ASP A 56 -15.79 9.16 4.28
N ASP A 57 -15.71 8.41 3.16
CA ASP A 57 -14.99 7.13 3.10
C ASP A 57 -13.83 7.17 2.05
N PHE A 58 -12.58 7.19 2.50
CA PHE A 58 -11.38 7.08 1.64
C PHE A 58 -10.84 5.64 1.66
N SER A 59 -10.68 5.00 0.50
CA SER A 59 -10.12 3.64 0.39
C SER A 59 -8.80 3.64 -0.38
N PHE A 60 -7.85 2.82 0.05
CA PHE A 60 -6.53 2.71 -0.58
C PHE A 60 -5.94 1.31 -0.39
N GLN A 61 -4.99 0.95 -1.24
CA GLN A 61 -4.24 -0.29 -1.18
C GLN A 61 -2.77 0.00 -0.87
N VAL A 62 -2.17 -0.83 -0.03
CA VAL A 62 -0.73 -0.80 0.25
C VAL A 62 -0.12 -2.11 -0.22
N THR A 63 0.74 -2.04 -1.24
CA THR A 63 1.48 -3.17 -1.78
C THR A 63 2.89 -3.18 -1.21
N CYS A 64 3.25 -4.22 -0.47
CA CYS A 64 4.61 -4.43 0.02
C CYS A 64 5.36 -5.33 -0.94
N VAL A 65 6.46 -4.86 -1.52
CA VAL A 65 7.24 -5.58 -2.53
C VAL A 65 8.62 -5.91 -1.98
N ALA A 66 9.05 -7.15 -2.23
CA ALA A 66 10.35 -7.66 -1.88
C ALA A 66 10.95 -8.42 -3.07
N LEU A 67 12.07 -7.90 -3.60
CA LEU A 67 12.77 -8.45 -4.76
C LEU A 67 13.87 -9.44 -4.34
N ASP A 68 13.98 -10.56 -5.06
CA ASP A 68 15.04 -11.59 -5.04
C ASP A 68 15.39 -12.31 -3.71
N GLY A 69 15.35 -13.65 -3.68
CA GLY A 69 15.90 -14.51 -2.62
C GLY A 69 14.87 -15.31 -1.81
N ASP A 70 15.33 -16.34 -1.06
CA ASP A 70 14.46 -17.32 -0.38
C ASP A 70 13.67 -16.75 0.81
N ASP A 71 14.13 -15.61 1.36
CA ASP A 71 13.61 -15.00 2.58
C ASP A 71 12.62 -13.85 2.32
N GLN A 72 12.16 -13.64 1.08
CA GLN A 72 11.38 -12.45 0.73
C GLN A 72 9.90 -12.52 1.15
N SER A 73 9.33 -13.72 1.26
CA SER A 73 7.96 -13.91 1.75
C SER A 73 7.77 -13.46 3.19
N TRP A 74 8.74 -13.74 4.07
CA TRP A 74 8.63 -13.26 5.45
C TRP A 74 8.77 -11.74 5.52
N ARG A 75 9.62 -11.13 4.68
CA ARG A 75 9.87 -9.69 4.66
C ARG A 75 8.65 -8.91 4.19
N ALA A 76 8.01 -9.37 3.11
CA ALA A 76 6.77 -8.77 2.61
C ALA A 76 5.66 -8.84 3.68
N ARG A 77 5.50 -9.99 4.37
CA ARG A 77 4.54 -10.13 5.49
C ARG A 77 4.88 -9.26 6.68
N TRP A 78 6.16 -9.16 7.02
CA TRP A 78 6.61 -8.35 8.15
C TRP A 78 6.34 -6.86 7.89
N LEU A 79 6.60 -6.39 6.67
CA LEU A 79 6.26 -5.02 6.25
C LEU A 79 4.75 -4.79 6.34
N ALA A 80 3.95 -5.66 5.75
CA ALA A 80 2.49 -5.55 5.79
C ALA A 80 1.97 -5.54 7.23
N GLY A 81 2.49 -6.42 8.10
CA GLY A 81 2.15 -6.46 9.52
C GLY A 81 2.50 -5.16 10.25
N LYS A 82 3.70 -4.61 10.03
CA LYS A 82 4.14 -3.33 10.62
C LYS A 82 3.27 -2.16 10.17
N ILE A 83 2.94 -2.10 8.89
CA ILE A 83 2.07 -1.07 8.33
C ILE A 83 0.67 -1.19 8.90
N ARG A 84 0.09 -2.40 8.89
CA ARG A 84 -1.24 -2.68 9.44
C ARG A 84 -1.33 -2.26 10.90
N ASP A 85 -0.37 -2.69 11.72
CA ASP A 85 -0.34 -2.34 13.14
C ASP A 85 -0.22 -0.84 13.34
N THR A 86 0.59 -0.16 12.53
CA THR A 86 0.77 1.30 12.63
C THR A 86 -0.50 2.05 12.24
N LEU A 87 -1.07 1.73 11.07
CA LEU A 87 -2.29 2.40 10.59
C LEU A 87 -3.46 2.16 11.53
N THR A 88 -3.71 0.91 11.95
CA THR A 88 -4.88 0.58 12.78
C THR A 88 -4.75 1.02 14.24
N ARG A 89 -3.53 1.24 14.75
CA ARG A 89 -3.30 1.79 16.10
C ARG A 89 -3.10 3.30 16.11
N SER A 90 -2.78 3.91 14.97
CA SER A 90 -2.64 5.36 14.87
C SER A 90 -3.98 6.03 15.19
N ARG A 91 -3.95 6.97 16.14
CA ARG A 91 -5.04 7.93 16.34
C ARG A 91 -4.97 9.11 15.36
N ALA A 92 -3.83 9.27 14.69
CA ALA A 92 -3.62 10.27 13.66
C ALA A 92 -4.04 9.68 12.32
N SER A 93 -5.28 9.94 11.93
CA SER A 93 -5.67 9.92 10.52
C SER A 93 -5.61 11.35 9.99
N PRO A 94 -5.19 11.54 8.73
CA PRO A 94 -5.20 12.83 8.04
C PRO A 94 -6.51 13.60 8.13
N THR A 95 -7.61 12.87 8.34
CA THR A 95 -8.97 13.40 8.31
C THR A 95 -9.73 13.21 9.62
N SER A 96 -9.04 12.97 10.73
CA SER A 96 -9.63 12.57 12.03
C SER A 96 -10.38 11.22 12.03
N GLY A 97 -10.44 10.55 10.87
CA GLY A 97 -11.04 9.23 10.73
C GLY A 97 -10.25 8.09 11.39
N LYS A 98 -10.78 6.87 11.36
CA LYS A 98 -10.02 5.68 11.79
C LYS A 98 -9.65 4.81 10.61
N TYR A 99 -8.37 4.48 10.47
CA TYR A 99 -7.93 3.45 9.53
C TYR A 99 -8.50 2.09 9.93
N ARG A 100 -9.20 1.45 9.01
CA ARG A 100 -9.67 0.08 9.11
C ARG A 100 -9.00 -0.75 8.03
N HIS A 101 -8.35 -1.84 8.46
CA HIS A 101 -7.93 -2.89 7.54
C HIS A 101 -9.15 -3.64 7.00
N VAL A 102 -9.28 -3.72 5.69
CA VAL A 102 -10.44 -4.33 5.00
C VAL A 102 -10.12 -5.76 4.61
N SER A 103 -8.99 -5.99 3.95
CA SER A 103 -8.62 -7.29 3.41
C SER A 103 -7.14 -7.36 3.08
N SER A 104 -6.56 -8.56 3.16
CA SER A 104 -5.22 -8.86 2.67
C SER A 104 -5.29 -9.77 1.45
N MET A 105 -4.52 -9.46 0.43
CA MET A 105 -4.13 -10.43 -0.59
C MET A 105 -3.04 -11.34 0.01
N PRO A 106 -3.03 -12.64 -0.32
CA PRO A 106 -1.99 -13.53 0.12
C PRO A 106 -0.64 -13.13 -0.48
N VAL A 107 0.44 -13.55 0.16
CA VAL A 107 1.78 -13.39 -0.42
C VAL A 107 1.92 -14.25 -1.65
N THR A 108 2.28 -13.64 -2.77
CA THR A 108 2.50 -14.32 -4.06
C THR A 108 3.93 -14.07 -4.55
N ARG A 109 4.58 -15.12 -5.07
CA ARG A 109 6.00 -15.11 -5.53
C ARG A 109 6.14 -14.96 -7.05
N ASP A 110 5.06 -15.18 -7.79
CA ASP A 110 5.10 -15.35 -9.26
C ASP A 110 4.58 -14.14 -10.03
N GLU A 111 4.58 -12.95 -9.43
CA GLU A 111 4.24 -11.74 -10.16
C GLU A 111 5.48 -11.02 -10.64
N GLN A 112 5.42 -10.60 -11.91
CA GLN A 112 6.48 -9.85 -12.54
C GLN A 112 6.23 -8.36 -12.32
N ILE A 113 6.99 -7.75 -11.42
CA ILE A 113 6.93 -6.30 -11.16
C ILE A 113 8.20 -5.68 -11.74
N VAL A 114 8.02 -4.73 -12.68
CA VAL A 114 9.12 -4.02 -13.37
C VAL A 114 10.19 -5.02 -13.85
N SER A 115 9.73 -6.02 -14.62
CA SER A 115 10.56 -7.08 -15.23
C SER A 115 11.24 -8.07 -14.27
N ARG A 116 11.03 -8.03 -12.95
CA ARG A 116 11.59 -8.98 -11.97
C ARG A 116 10.56 -9.91 -11.33
N ARG A 117 10.99 -11.11 -10.93
CA ARG A 117 10.23 -11.95 -10.00
C ARG A 117 10.22 -11.28 -8.63
N ALA A 118 9.03 -10.95 -8.15
CA ALA A 118 8.85 -10.30 -6.88
C ALA A 118 7.99 -11.15 -5.97
N VAL A 119 8.28 -11.07 -4.67
CA VAL A 119 7.31 -11.47 -3.66
C VAL A 119 6.57 -10.23 -3.20
N TYR A 120 5.25 -10.24 -3.27
CA TYR A 120 4.45 -9.14 -2.77
C TYR A 120 3.26 -9.60 -1.95
N THR A 121 2.70 -8.66 -1.20
CA THR A 121 1.40 -8.76 -0.54
C THR A 121 0.73 -7.40 -0.65
N ALA A 122 -0.60 -7.38 -0.70
CA ALA A 122 -1.36 -6.14 -0.78
C ALA A 122 -2.44 -6.12 0.29
N ASP A 123 -2.46 -5.06 1.09
CA ASP A 123 -3.50 -4.85 2.09
C ASP A 123 -4.37 -3.66 1.69
N ARG A 124 -5.69 -3.83 1.76
CA ARG A 124 -6.66 -2.77 1.50
C ARG A 124 -7.10 -2.13 2.81
N TYR A 125 -7.16 -0.81 2.82
CA TYR A 125 -7.54 0.00 3.95
C TYR A 125 -8.67 0.95 3.58
N ARG A 126 -9.46 1.32 4.60
CA ARG A 126 -10.47 2.36 4.50
C ARG A 126 -10.37 3.31 5.69
N VAL A 127 -10.53 4.60 5.44
CA VAL A 127 -10.66 5.65 6.45
C VAL A 127 -12.07 6.18 6.36
N ARG A 128 -12.81 6.11 7.48
CA ARG A 128 -14.11 6.79 7.63
C ARG A 128 -13.91 8.06 8.44
N GLN A 129 -14.34 9.20 7.91
CA GLN A 129 -14.45 10.46 8.64
C GLN A 129 -15.63 10.42 9.61
#